data_AF-A0A8S1GWG9-F1
#
_entry.id   AF-A0A8S1GWG9-F1
#
_cell.length_a   1.000
_cell.length_b   1.000
_cell.length_c   1.000
_cell.angle_alpha   90.00
_cell.angle_beta   90.00
_cell.angle_gamma   90.00
#
_symmetry.space_group_name_H-M   'P 1'
#
loop_
_entity.id
_entity.type
_entity.pdbx_description
1 polymer ?
#
loop_
_entity_poly.entity_id
_entity_poly.type
_entity_poly.pdbx_seq_one_letter_code
_entity_poly.pdbx_strand_id
1 'polypeptide(L)'
;MSSADLSQELTETTVEDKLRRLVSFFSSLPFDQIDMSFELQRDADKVEAEYFNEMMAGAVTYHFKIETDPSTIGGMVILKDIADYIHCHEDY
;
A
#
# COMPACT_ATOMS: atom_id res chain seq x y z
N MET A 1 -16.04 -2.09 4.34
CA MET A 1 -15.29 -3.37 4.49
C MET A 1 -14.76 -3.46 5.92
N SER A 2 -14.69 -4.67 6.48
CA SER A 2 -14.19 -4.86 7.85
C SER A 2 -12.67 -5.07 7.85
N SER A 3 -11.99 -4.65 8.92
CA SER A 3 -10.55 -4.91 9.12
C SER A 3 -10.19 -6.40 9.15
N ALA A 4 -11.18 -7.27 9.42
CA ALA A 4 -11.01 -8.71 9.40
C ALA A 4 -10.77 -9.26 7.97
N ASP A 5 -11.41 -8.69 6.95
CA ASP A 5 -11.33 -9.19 5.56
C ASP A 5 -9.92 -8.99 4.97
N LEU A 6 -9.26 -7.88 5.30
CA LEU A 6 -7.89 -7.57 4.84
C LEU A 6 -6.84 -8.53 5.43
N SER A 7 -7.06 -8.99 6.66
CA SER A 7 -6.12 -9.89 7.35
C SER A 7 -6.08 -11.31 6.79
N GLN A 8 -7.18 -11.79 6.22
CA GLN A 8 -7.27 -13.15 5.66
C GLN A 8 -6.76 -13.23 4.21
N GLU A 9 -6.70 -12.10 3.48
CA GLU A 9 -6.19 -12.06 2.11
C GLU A 9 -4.66 -11.98 1.99
N LEU A 10 -3.98 -11.48 3.03
CA LEU A 10 -2.53 -11.25 3.03
C LEU A 10 -1.80 -12.45 3.67
N THR A 11 -1.75 -13.58 2.96
CA THR A 11 -0.90 -14.75 3.33
C THR A 11 0.58 -14.58 2.93
N GLU A 12 0.90 -13.42 2.37
CA GLU A 12 2.19 -13.09 1.78
C GLU A 12 3.23 -12.68 2.84
N THR A 13 4.49 -13.08 2.62
CA THR A 13 5.53 -13.04 3.66
C THR A 13 6.42 -11.81 3.59
N THR A 14 6.46 -11.10 2.46
CA THR A 14 7.31 -9.92 2.26
C THR A 14 6.53 -8.61 2.33
N VAL A 15 7.21 -7.50 2.65
CA VAL A 15 6.64 -6.14 2.55
C VAL A 15 6.17 -5.88 1.12
N GLU A 16 6.98 -6.27 0.14
CA GLU A 16 6.68 -6.13 -1.29
C GLU A 16 5.35 -6.80 -1.67
N ASP A 17 5.19 -8.08 -1.37
CA ASP A 17 3.99 -8.83 -1.77
C ASP A 17 2.73 -8.20 -1.15
N LYS A 18 2.79 -7.89 0.16
CA LYS A 18 1.68 -7.26 0.87
C LYS A 18 1.29 -5.93 0.25
N LEU A 19 2.27 -5.10 -0.11
CA LEU A 19 2.03 -3.81 -0.76
C LEU A 19 1.41 -4.00 -2.15
N ARG A 20 1.92 -4.93 -2.96
CA ARG A 20 1.37 -5.24 -4.29
C ARG A 20 -0.08 -5.74 -4.20
N ARG A 21 -0.39 -6.54 -3.18
CA ARG A 21 -1.74 -7.04 -2.92
C ARG A 21 -2.70 -5.94 -2.48
N LEU A 22 -2.26 -5.02 -1.63
CA LEU A 22 -3.04 -3.85 -1.24
C LEU A 22 -3.35 -2.96 -2.46
N VAL A 23 -2.34 -2.67 -3.29
CA VAL A 23 -2.55 -1.90 -4.51
C VAL A 23 -3.48 -2.62 -5.48
N SER A 24 -3.34 -3.94 -5.65
CA SER A 24 -4.24 -4.77 -6.48
C SER A 24 -5.68 -4.65 -6.02
N PHE A 25 -5.88 -4.71 -4.70
CA PHE A 25 -7.19 -4.57 -4.08
C PHE A 25 -7.80 -3.20 -4.32
N PHE A 26 -7.05 -2.11 -4.11
CA PHE A 26 -7.58 -0.75 -4.24
C PHE A 26 -7.78 -0.32 -5.70
N SER A 27 -6.85 -0.65 -6.59
CA SER A 27 -6.87 -0.24 -8.01
C SER A 27 -7.70 -1.16 -8.91
N SER A 28 -8.14 -2.31 -8.40
CA SER A 28 -8.73 -3.40 -9.20
C SER A 28 -7.82 -3.87 -10.34
N LEU A 29 -6.50 -3.62 -10.24
CA LEU A 29 -5.51 -4.11 -11.18
C LEU A 29 -5.04 -5.52 -10.79
N PRO A 30 -4.75 -6.38 -11.76
CA PRO A 30 -4.15 -7.69 -11.49
C PRO A 30 -2.81 -7.58 -10.76
N PHE A 31 -2.57 -8.47 -9.79
CA PHE A 31 -1.33 -8.52 -8.99
C PHE A 31 -0.06 -8.67 -9.84
N ASP A 32 -0.14 -9.35 -10.99
CA ASP A 32 0.96 -9.55 -11.93
C ASP A 32 1.32 -8.29 -12.74
N GLN A 33 0.49 -7.24 -12.70
CA GLN A 33 0.75 -5.95 -13.31
C GLN A 33 1.32 -4.91 -12.33
N ILE A 34 1.46 -5.28 -11.07
CA ILE A 34 1.92 -4.39 -10.02
C ILE A 34 3.28 -4.87 -9.57
N ASP A 35 4.28 -4.00 -9.66
CA ASP A 35 5.61 -4.21 -9.11
C ASP A 35 6.05 -2.99 -8.28
N MET A 36 7.28 -3.00 -7.78
CA MET A 36 7.80 -1.90 -6.96
C MET A 36 7.99 -0.58 -7.72
N SER A 37 7.96 -0.57 -9.05
CA SER A 37 8.01 0.63 -9.88
C SER A 37 6.65 1.22 -10.20
N PHE A 38 5.55 0.58 -9.76
CA PHE A 38 4.18 1.03 -9.97
C PHE A 38 3.97 2.47 -9.50
N GLU A 39 3.50 3.36 -10.39
CA GLU A 39 3.27 4.77 -10.07
C GLU A 39 1.91 4.95 -9.39
N LEU A 40 1.93 5.30 -8.09
CA LEU A 40 0.75 5.28 -7.21
C LEU A 40 -0.39 6.20 -7.69
N GLN A 41 -0.06 7.35 -8.27
CA GLN A 41 -1.03 8.37 -8.68
C GLN A 41 -1.40 8.31 -10.16
N ARG A 42 -0.55 7.68 -10.98
CA ARG A 42 -0.73 7.60 -12.43
C ARG A 42 -1.35 6.29 -12.86
N ASP A 43 -0.89 5.18 -12.28
CA ASP A 43 -1.34 3.85 -12.70
C ASP A 43 -2.58 3.39 -11.91
N ALA A 44 -2.88 4.04 -10.78
CA ALA A 44 -4.11 3.82 -10.03
C ALA A 44 -5.35 4.53 -10.63
N ASP A 45 -5.29 4.93 -11.91
CA ASP A 45 -6.19 5.74 -12.77
C ASP A 45 -7.73 5.67 -12.51
N LYS A 46 -8.21 4.70 -11.74
CA LYS A 46 -9.62 4.48 -11.38
C LYS A 46 -9.97 4.83 -9.93
N VAL A 47 -8.99 5.11 -9.08
CA VAL A 47 -9.16 5.40 -7.66
C VAL A 47 -8.95 6.88 -7.44
N GLU A 48 -9.85 7.54 -6.70
CA GLU A 48 -9.60 8.90 -6.26
C GLU A 48 -8.32 8.93 -5.41
N ALA A 49 -7.36 9.79 -5.79
CA ALA A 49 -6.04 9.89 -5.15
C ALA A 49 -6.12 10.00 -3.62
N GLU A 50 -7.05 10.80 -3.11
CA GLU A 50 -7.28 10.97 -1.67
C GLU A 50 -7.74 9.66 -1.02
N TYR A 51 -8.71 8.97 -1.64
CA TYR A 51 -9.19 7.68 -1.15
C TYR A 51 -8.09 6.61 -1.16
N PHE A 52 -7.28 6.55 -2.21
CA PHE A 52 -6.14 5.64 -2.27
C PHE A 52 -5.15 5.92 -1.12
N ASN A 53 -4.80 7.19 -0.92
CA ASN A 53 -3.88 7.60 0.12
C ASN A 53 -4.40 7.27 1.52
N GLU A 54 -5.69 7.50 1.78
CA GLU A 54 -6.34 7.12 3.05
C GLU A 54 -6.31 5.62 3.31
N MET A 55 -6.68 4.84 2.29
CA MET A 55 -6.71 3.38 2.40
C MET A 55 -5.32 2.78 2.57
N MET A 56 -4.32 3.29 1.84
CA MET A 56 -2.94 2.85 2.01
C MET A 56 -2.36 3.26 3.35
N ALA A 57 -2.56 4.49 3.81
CA ALA A 57 -2.09 4.94 5.12
C ALA A 57 -2.68 4.08 6.26
N GLY A 58 -3.98 3.78 6.20
CA GLY A 58 -4.64 2.87 7.13
C GLY A 58 -4.08 1.45 7.08
N ALA A 59 -3.83 0.92 5.87
CA ALA A 59 -3.25 -0.41 5.71
C ALA A 59 -1.81 -0.48 6.24
N VAL A 60 -0.99 0.54 5.98
CA VAL A 60 0.39 0.62 6.50
C VAL A 60 0.37 0.62 8.03
N THR A 61 -0.46 1.49 8.61
CA THR A 61 -0.64 1.58 10.07
C THR A 61 -1.10 0.26 10.67
N TYR A 62 -2.08 -0.40 10.05
CA TYR A 62 -2.63 -1.65 10.58
C TYR A 62 -1.66 -2.83 10.48
N HIS A 63 -1.02 -3.03 9.33
CA HIS A 63 -0.20 -4.22 9.04
C HIS A 63 1.25 -4.09 9.54
N PHE A 64 1.83 -2.90 9.50
CA PHE A 64 3.23 -2.67 9.86
C PHE A 64 3.39 -1.92 11.19
N LYS A 65 2.28 -1.49 11.82
CA LYS A 65 2.27 -0.78 13.11
C LYS A 65 3.01 0.55 13.09
N ILE A 66 3.09 1.18 11.92
CA ILE A 66 3.70 2.49 11.71
C ILE A 66 2.57 3.51 11.56
N GLU A 67 2.39 4.41 12.52
CA GLU A 67 1.43 5.51 12.39
C GLU A 67 1.76 6.32 11.14
N THR A 68 0.88 6.23 10.13
CA THR A 68 1.12 6.80 8.81
C THR A 68 -0.09 7.62 8.40
N ASP A 69 0.17 8.89 8.04
CA ASP A 69 -0.86 9.79 7.56
C ASP A 69 -1.05 9.69 6.03
N PRO A 70 -2.25 9.96 5.50
CA PRO A 70 -2.51 9.96 4.06
C PRO A 70 -1.61 10.93 3.28
N SER A 71 -1.22 12.05 3.88
CA SER A 71 -0.30 13.02 3.28
C SER A 71 1.12 12.46 3.08
N THR A 72 1.56 11.56 3.96
CA THR A 72 2.84 10.85 3.83
C THR A 72 2.82 9.95 2.60
N ILE A 73 1.73 9.19 2.40
CA ILE A 73 1.54 8.38 1.20
C ILE A 73 1.41 9.26 -0.05
N GLY A 74 0.67 10.37 0.03
CA GLY A 74 0.50 11.31 -1.09
C GLY A 74 1.79 11.97 -1.56
N GLY A 75 2.84 11.98 -0.75
CA GLY A 75 4.18 12.45 -1.12
C GLY A 75 5.05 11.40 -1.84
N MET A 76 4.58 10.15 -1.91
CA MET A 76 5.30 9.03 -2.53
C MET A 76 4.89 8.85 -3.99
N VAL A 77 5.84 8.49 -4.84
CA VAL A 77 5.64 8.41 -6.28
C VAL A 77 5.40 6.96 -6.70
N ILE A 78 6.23 6.05 -6.20
CA ILE A 78 6.18 4.63 -6.57
C ILE A 78 5.97 3.73 -5.36
N LEU A 79 5.49 2.51 -5.60
CA LEU A 79 5.25 1.53 -4.53
C LEU A 79 6.50 1.20 -3.70
N LYS A 80 7.69 1.28 -4.31
CA LYS A 80 8.98 1.15 -3.61
C LYS A 80 9.15 2.19 -2.51
N ASP A 81 8.66 3.42 -2.68
CA ASP A 81 8.81 4.48 -1.67
C ASP A 81 8.11 4.09 -0.37
N ILE A 82 6.96 3.41 -0.45
CA ILE A 82 6.24 2.87 0.70
C ILE A 82 7.04 1.73 1.34
N ALA A 83 7.62 0.83 0.54
CA ALA A 83 8.44 -0.26 1.03
C ALA A 83 9.69 0.25 1.77
N ASP A 84 10.38 1.23 1.20
CA ASP A 84 11.54 1.88 1.81
C ASP A 84 11.14 2.58 3.12
N TYR A 85 9.99 3.26 3.14
CA TYR A 85 9.45 3.89 4.36
C TYR A 85 9.22 2.88 5.49
N ILE A 86 8.64 1.71 5.17
CA ILE A 86 8.42 0.63 6.13
C ILE A 86 9.75 0.09 6.67
N HIS A 87 10.69 -0.25 5.78
CA HIS A 87 11.98 -0.79 6.21
C HIS A 87 12.76 0.19 7.11
N CYS A 88 12.70 1.50 6.83
CA CYS A 88 13.33 2.51 7.69
C CYS A 88 12.75 2.54 9.13
N HIS A 89 11.52 2.07 9.33
CA HIS A 89 10.87 2.02 10.64
C HIS A 89 11.02 0.68 11.38
N GLU A 90 11.34 -0.40 10.66
CA GLU A 90 11.61 -1.71 11.26
C GLU A 90 13.03 -1.83 11.84
N ASP A 91 13.96 -0.95 11.43
CA ASP A 91 15.35 -0.88 11.92
C ASP A 91 15.51 -0.16 13.29
N TYR A 92 14.42 0.10 14.02
CA TYR A 92 14.40 0.73 15.35
C TYR A 92 13.65 -0.11 16.39
#